data_AF-A0A177HRV7-F1
#
_entry.id   AF-A0A177HRV7-F1
#
_cell.length_a   1.000
_cell.length_b   1.000
_cell.length_c   1.000
_cell.angle_alpha   90.00
_cell.angle_beta   90.00
_cell.angle_gamma   90.00
#
_symmetry.space_group_name_H-M   'P 1'
#
loop_
_entity.id
_entity.type
_entity.pdbx_description
1 polymer ?
#
loop_
_entity_poly.entity_id
_entity_poly.type
_entity_poly.pdbx_seq_one_letter_code
_entity_poly.pdbx_strand_id
1 'polypeptide(L)'
;MFRNGRLSPRSWLLLSLPPLLLLALLYPHPYPTPWPDSGQGRWRGALGERKDTALPGGATAALSGCGETGPVRPEPRGAGERDALPQLVISSYGYVDPGPHTSGRPRYTITAHIAPGDRTLTLPAPVGEHRVTVDMYGPHGEGRTASARGLTADVVVGITGKRVRTPKSGQFRFTPDNDLTLQVELPAGALCPGYTFTKITRCTPDGTNNVEDCPVMVLTLSDPAIRAHRAEEKSESPAAISDRLVAVTYEPNATDV
;
A
#
# COMPACT_ATOMS: atom_id res chain seq x y z
N MET A 1 -74.40 -5.28 -26.11
CA MET A 1 -74.78 -6.68 -25.78
C MET A 1 -73.50 -7.50 -25.71
N PHE A 2 -72.80 -7.50 -24.57
CA PHE A 2 -71.54 -8.24 -24.40
C PHE A 2 -71.80 -9.52 -23.60
N ARG A 3 -71.59 -10.67 -24.24
CA ARG A 3 -71.64 -11.99 -23.61
C ARG A 3 -70.40 -12.18 -22.74
N ASN A 4 -70.58 -12.24 -21.43
CA ASN A 4 -69.54 -12.66 -20.49
C ASN A 4 -69.28 -14.16 -20.64
N GLY A 5 -68.25 -14.51 -21.41
CA GLY A 5 -67.71 -15.87 -21.46
C GLY A 5 -66.91 -16.16 -20.19
N ARG A 6 -67.45 -16.99 -19.30
CA ARG A 6 -66.69 -17.54 -18.17
C ARG A 6 -65.68 -18.56 -18.72
N LEU A 7 -64.40 -18.19 -18.71
CA LEU A 7 -63.30 -19.12 -18.98
C LEU A 7 -63.17 -20.10 -17.81
N SER A 8 -63.06 -21.39 -18.12
CA SER A 8 -62.93 -22.44 -17.12
C SER A 8 -61.57 -22.36 -16.40
N PRO A 9 -61.46 -22.78 -15.13
CA PRO A 9 -60.20 -22.74 -14.37
C PRO A 9 -59.07 -23.59 -14.99
N ARG A 10 -59.39 -24.54 -15.87
CA ARG A 10 -58.40 -25.32 -16.64
C ARG A 10 -57.76 -24.52 -17.78
N SER A 11 -58.43 -23.49 -18.28
CA SER A 11 -57.94 -22.64 -19.38
C SER A 11 -56.92 -21.60 -18.92
N TRP A 12 -56.89 -21.26 -17.63
CA TRP A 12 -55.87 -20.37 -17.04
C TRP A 12 -54.51 -21.03 -16.90
N LEU A 13 -54.47 -22.34 -16.58
CA LEU A 13 -53.22 -23.08 -16.41
C LEU A 13 -52.41 -23.23 -17.71
N LEU A 14 -53.09 -23.29 -18.86
CA LEU A 14 -52.42 -23.43 -20.17
C LEU A 14 -51.87 -22.11 -20.72
N LEU A 15 -52.37 -20.96 -20.26
CA LEU A 15 -51.92 -19.63 -20.69
C LEU A 15 -50.77 -19.07 -19.83
N SER A 16 -50.58 -19.57 -18.60
CA SER A 16 -49.49 -19.13 -17.72
C SER A 16 -48.20 -19.96 -17.86
N LEU A 17 -48.26 -21.14 -18.46
CA LEU A 17 -47.09 -22.01 -18.65
C LEU A 17 -46.01 -21.45 -19.60
N PRO A 18 -46.33 -20.87 -20.77
CA PRO A 18 -45.29 -20.41 -21.69
C PRO A 18 -44.45 -19.21 -21.20
N PRO A 19 -44.99 -18.15 -20.55
CA PRO A 19 -44.16 -17.03 -20.09
C PRO A 19 -43.30 -17.36 -18.86
N LEU A 20 -43.74 -18.27 -17.98
CA LEU A 20 -42.94 -18.70 -16.82
C LEU A 20 -41.76 -19.60 -17.22
N LEU A 21 -41.93 -20.44 -18.25
CA LEU A 21 -40.84 -21.27 -18.76
C LEU A 21 -39.80 -20.44 -19.54
N LEU A 22 -40.23 -19.37 -20.21
CA LEU A 22 -39.32 -18.42 -20.87
C LEU A 22 -38.56 -17.54 -19.85
N LEU A 23 -39.19 -17.17 -18.73
CA LEU A 23 -38.50 -16.47 -17.63
C LEU A 23 -37.48 -17.35 -16.91
N ALA A 24 -37.74 -18.66 -16.80
CA ALA A 24 -36.77 -19.61 -16.24
C ALA A 24 -35.57 -19.87 -17.17
N LEU A 25 -35.74 -19.74 -18.49
CA LEU A 25 -34.66 -19.88 -19.48
C LEU A 25 -33.85 -18.59 -19.70
N LEU A 26 -34.41 -17.43 -19.36
CA LEU A 26 -33.72 -16.12 -19.40
C LEU A 26 -33.18 -15.70 -18.02
N TYR A 27 -33.33 -16.52 -16.98
CA TYR A 27 -32.61 -16.33 -15.75
C TYR A 27 -31.12 -16.55 -16.04
N PRO A 28 -30.25 -15.53 -15.89
CA PRO A 28 -28.83 -15.76 -16.02
C PRO A 28 -28.46 -16.84 -15.01
N HIS A 29 -27.83 -17.92 -15.48
CA HIS A 29 -27.15 -18.83 -14.59
C HIS A 29 -26.31 -17.98 -13.63
N PRO A 30 -26.53 -18.05 -12.31
CA PRO A 30 -25.53 -17.54 -11.39
C PRO A 30 -24.30 -18.39 -11.68
N TYR A 31 -23.35 -17.81 -12.41
CA TYR A 31 -21.99 -18.29 -12.37
C TYR A 31 -21.67 -18.48 -10.88
N PRO A 32 -21.21 -19.66 -10.45
CA PRO A 32 -20.64 -19.78 -9.13
C PRO A 32 -19.41 -18.89 -9.15
N THR A 33 -19.59 -17.63 -8.77
CA THR A 33 -18.49 -16.79 -8.32
C THR A 33 -18.10 -17.38 -6.98
N PRO A 34 -16.88 -17.90 -6.83
CA PRO A 34 -16.40 -18.26 -5.50
C PRO A 34 -15.98 -16.95 -4.84
N TRP A 35 -16.96 -16.15 -4.40
CA TRP A 35 -16.72 -15.22 -3.31
C TRP A 35 -16.90 -16.03 -2.03
N PRO A 36 -15.84 -16.25 -1.24
CA PRO A 36 -16.02 -16.73 0.11
C PRO A 36 -16.56 -15.55 0.93
N ASP A 37 -17.89 -15.52 1.07
CA ASP A 37 -18.52 -14.76 2.14
C ASP A 37 -18.04 -15.29 3.50
N SER A 38 -17.61 -14.36 4.34
CA SER A 38 -17.64 -14.43 5.81
C SER A 38 -17.29 -15.77 6.48
N GLY A 39 -16.04 -16.19 6.33
CA GLY A 39 -15.28 -16.84 7.40
C GLY A 39 -13.97 -16.08 7.47
N GLN A 40 -13.37 -15.76 8.61
CA GLN A 40 -12.58 -16.71 9.44
C GLN A 40 -11.98 -17.92 8.69
N GLY A 41 -11.81 -17.81 7.37
CA GLY A 41 -11.17 -18.72 6.46
C GLY A 41 -9.67 -18.60 6.66
N ARG A 42 -9.23 -19.18 7.77
CA ARG A 42 -7.96 -19.86 8.00
C ARG A 42 -7.20 -20.14 6.70
N TRP A 43 -6.51 -19.15 6.13
CA TRP A 43 -5.44 -19.37 5.17
C TRP A 43 -4.19 -19.87 5.92
N ARG A 44 -4.36 -20.98 6.65
CA ARG A 44 -3.27 -21.90 7.02
C ARG A 44 -3.09 -22.94 5.91
N GLY A 45 -3.39 -22.59 4.67
CA GLY A 45 -3.23 -23.44 3.49
C GLY A 45 -1.87 -23.20 2.85
N ALA A 46 -0.96 -24.15 3.03
CA ALA A 46 0.43 -24.17 2.58
C ALA A 46 1.36 -23.15 3.27
N LEU A 47 1.55 -23.31 4.58
CA LEU A 47 2.75 -22.84 5.29
C LEU A 47 3.98 -23.69 4.89
N GLY A 48 4.28 -23.77 3.59
CA GLY A 48 5.68 -23.93 3.22
C GLY A 48 6.39 -22.69 3.76
N GLU A 49 7.56 -22.85 4.37
CA GLU A 49 8.41 -21.75 4.81
C GLU A 49 8.56 -20.78 3.61
N ARG A 50 7.85 -19.64 3.68
CA ARG A 50 7.86 -18.67 2.59
C ARG A 50 9.25 -18.07 2.58
N LYS A 51 9.92 -18.15 1.44
CA LYS A 51 11.30 -17.68 1.33
C LYS A 51 11.31 -16.28 0.77
N ASP A 52 12.14 -15.44 1.39
CA ASP A 52 12.48 -14.15 0.84
C ASP A 52 13.06 -14.33 -0.56
N THR A 53 12.70 -13.44 -1.47
CA THR A 53 13.04 -13.56 -2.89
C THR A 53 13.62 -12.26 -3.41
N ALA A 54 14.61 -12.35 -4.29
CA ALA A 54 15.20 -11.18 -4.92
C ALA A 54 14.15 -10.40 -5.74
N LEU A 55 14.22 -9.08 -5.66
CA LEU A 55 13.45 -8.13 -6.45
C LEU A 55 14.37 -7.39 -7.43
N PRO A 56 13.80 -6.73 -8.46
CA PRO A 56 14.57 -5.85 -9.34
C PRO A 56 15.37 -4.81 -8.57
N GLY A 57 16.56 -4.46 -9.07
CA GLY A 57 17.40 -3.43 -8.46
C GLY A 57 18.04 -3.85 -7.14
N GLY A 58 18.26 -5.15 -6.90
CA GLY A 58 18.97 -5.65 -5.71
C GLY A 58 18.14 -5.65 -4.41
N ALA A 59 16.87 -5.25 -4.49
CA ALA A 59 15.93 -5.33 -3.39
C ALA A 59 15.54 -6.79 -3.07
N THR A 60 14.87 -7.00 -1.94
CA THR A 60 14.37 -8.30 -1.50
C THR A 60 12.91 -8.19 -1.07
N ALA A 61 12.08 -9.11 -1.54
CA ALA A 61 10.73 -9.34 -1.05
C ALA A 61 10.83 -10.14 0.24
N ALA A 62 10.37 -9.57 1.36
CA ALA A 62 10.43 -10.22 2.67
C ALA A 62 9.19 -11.10 2.90
N LEU A 63 9.01 -12.10 2.03
CA LEU A 63 7.82 -12.95 1.99
C LEU A 63 7.71 -13.93 3.16
N SER A 64 8.83 -14.20 3.85
CA SER A 64 8.86 -14.99 5.08
C SER A 64 7.95 -14.40 6.15
N GLY A 65 7.83 -13.08 6.21
CA GLY A 65 7.00 -12.38 7.19
C GLY A 65 5.55 -12.11 6.75
N CYS A 66 5.06 -12.77 5.69
CA CYS A 66 3.68 -12.63 5.25
C CYS A 66 2.68 -13.15 6.30
N GLY A 67 1.65 -12.35 6.60
CA GLY A 67 0.65 -12.65 7.63
C GLY A 67 1.14 -12.45 9.06
N GLU A 68 2.39 -12.00 9.26
CA GLU A 68 2.86 -11.62 10.60
C GLU A 68 2.05 -10.42 11.11
N THR A 69 1.51 -10.58 12.31
CA THR A 69 0.85 -9.54 13.08
C THR A 69 1.85 -8.92 14.04
N GLY A 70 1.73 -7.62 14.31
CA GLY A 70 2.59 -6.92 15.26
C GLY A 70 2.32 -5.41 15.23
N PRO A 71 3.09 -4.63 16.00
CA PRO A 71 3.04 -3.19 15.88
C PRO A 71 3.38 -2.79 14.44
N VAL A 72 2.52 -1.96 13.85
CA VAL A 72 2.71 -1.48 12.47
C VAL A 72 4.00 -0.66 12.39
N ARG A 73 4.17 0.31 13.29
CA ARG A 73 5.39 1.10 13.38
C ARG A 73 6.52 0.21 13.94
N PRO A 74 7.67 0.10 13.24
CA PRO A 74 8.82 -0.62 13.77
C PRO A 74 9.35 0.05 15.05
N GLU A 75 9.88 -0.76 15.97
CA GLU A 75 10.56 -0.26 17.17
C GLU A 75 11.69 0.71 16.80
N PRO A 76 11.81 1.86 17.50
CA PRO A 76 12.79 2.88 17.18
C PRO A 76 14.21 2.34 17.38
N ARG A 77 15.13 2.72 16.49
CA ARG A 77 16.53 2.26 16.53
C ARG A 77 17.48 3.19 17.27
N GLY A 78 17.00 4.35 17.71
CA GLY A 78 17.81 5.34 18.41
C GLY A 78 17.02 6.60 18.72
N ALA A 79 17.69 7.53 19.41
CA ALA A 79 17.13 8.83 19.74
C ALA A 79 16.76 9.62 18.48
N GLY A 80 15.71 10.43 18.59
CA GLY A 80 15.24 11.33 17.55
C GLY A 80 14.41 10.69 16.44
N GLU A 81 14.20 9.38 16.44
CA GLU A 81 13.43 8.72 15.38
C GLU A 81 11.94 9.09 15.39
N ARG A 82 11.38 9.35 16.57
CA ARG A 82 9.99 9.75 16.79
C ARG A 82 9.81 11.26 16.93
N ASP A 83 10.88 12.04 16.74
CA ASP A 83 10.78 13.50 16.81
C ASP A 83 9.97 14.01 15.61
N ALA A 84 9.42 15.22 15.76
CA ALA A 84 8.65 15.85 14.70
C ALA A 84 9.49 16.18 13.45
N LEU A 85 10.82 16.35 13.60
CA LEU A 85 11.71 16.75 12.52
C LEU A 85 13.12 16.12 12.69
N PRO A 86 13.85 15.86 11.59
CA PRO A 86 13.32 15.70 10.25
C PRO A 86 12.32 14.53 10.20
N GLN A 87 11.31 14.63 9.34
CA GLN A 87 10.22 13.66 9.23
C GLN A 87 9.99 13.23 7.78
N LEU A 88 9.66 11.95 7.58
CA LEU A 88 9.14 11.43 6.32
C LEU A 88 7.62 11.38 6.40
N VAL A 89 6.94 11.87 5.37
CA VAL A 89 5.49 11.93 5.29
C VAL A 89 5.05 11.31 3.97
N ILE A 90 4.18 10.30 4.03
CA ILE A 90 3.57 9.73 2.82
C ILE A 90 2.50 10.72 2.34
N SER A 91 2.64 11.22 1.11
CA SER A 91 1.71 12.18 0.53
C SER A 91 0.66 11.53 -0.36
N SER A 92 1.04 10.47 -1.08
CA SER A 92 0.12 9.68 -1.88
C SER A 92 0.65 8.28 -2.12
N TYR A 93 -0.24 7.38 -2.47
CA TYR A 93 0.12 6.06 -2.98
C TYR A 93 -1.00 5.56 -3.89
N GLY A 94 -0.66 4.69 -4.82
CA GLY A 94 -1.65 4.17 -5.72
C GLY A 94 -1.12 3.13 -6.69
N TYR A 95 -2.08 2.36 -7.20
CA TYR A 95 -1.89 1.38 -8.24
C TYR A 95 -2.38 1.95 -9.58
N VAL A 96 -1.54 1.88 -10.59
CA VAL A 96 -1.92 2.18 -11.97
C VAL A 96 -1.71 0.92 -12.81
N ASP A 97 -2.78 0.43 -13.42
CA ASP A 97 -2.73 -0.55 -14.49
C ASP A 97 -3.04 0.16 -15.82
N PRO A 98 -2.09 0.26 -16.77
CA PRO A 98 -2.35 0.87 -18.07
C PRO A 98 -3.35 0.06 -18.92
N GLY A 99 -3.63 -1.19 -18.55
CA GLY A 99 -4.50 -2.09 -19.31
C GLY A 99 -3.89 -2.54 -20.64
N PRO A 100 -4.63 -3.35 -21.42
CA PRO A 100 -4.08 -4.03 -22.60
C PRO A 100 -3.81 -3.09 -23.80
N HIS A 101 -4.35 -1.87 -23.79
CA HIS A 101 -4.30 -0.95 -24.92
C HIS A 101 -3.35 0.24 -24.73
N THR A 102 -2.73 0.37 -23.55
CA THR A 102 -1.75 1.42 -23.27
C THR A 102 -0.41 0.78 -22.94
N SER A 103 0.68 1.32 -23.50
CA SER A 103 2.01 0.81 -23.22
C SER A 103 2.41 1.06 -21.76
N GLY A 104 2.97 0.04 -21.11
CA GLY A 104 3.42 0.13 -19.74
C GLY A 104 3.25 -1.20 -18.99
N ARG A 105 3.78 -1.26 -17.77
CA ARG A 105 3.51 -2.34 -16.83
C ARG A 105 2.67 -1.79 -15.68
N PRO A 106 1.88 -2.63 -14.99
CA PRO A 106 1.22 -2.22 -13.76
C PRO A 106 2.26 -1.75 -12.73
N ARG A 107 1.99 -0.64 -12.04
CA ARG A 107 2.91 -0.05 -11.06
C ARG A 107 2.17 0.36 -9.82
N TYR A 108 2.75 0.02 -8.67
CA TYR A 108 2.35 0.57 -7.39
C TYR A 108 3.38 1.59 -6.97
N THR A 109 2.95 2.84 -6.81
CA THR A 109 3.83 3.97 -6.51
C THR A 109 3.47 4.54 -5.16
N ILE A 110 4.49 4.84 -4.37
CA ILE A 110 4.40 5.53 -3.09
C ILE A 110 5.14 6.86 -3.25
N THR A 111 4.46 7.96 -2.98
CA THR A 111 5.03 9.30 -2.97
C THR A 111 5.16 9.76 -1.53
N ALA A 112 6.33 10.28 -1.17
CA ALA A 112 6.59 10.81 0.16
C ALA A 112 7.38 12.12 0.08
N HIS A 113 7.21 12.96 1.10
CA HIS A 113 7.97 14.19 1.30
C HIS A 113 8.86 14.05 2.53
N ILE A 114 10.04 14.66 2.50
CA ILE A 114 10.87 14.82 3.71
C ILE A 114 10.72 16.25 4.19
N ALA A 115 10.16 16.44 5.38
CA ALA A 115 10.18 17.70 6.09
C ALA A 115 11.49 17.80 6.89
N PRO A 116 12.46 18.64 6.48
CA PRO A 116 13.79 18.63 7.08
C PRO A 116 13.89 19.49 8.35
N GLY A 117 12.86 20.27 8.66
CA GLY A 117 12.86 21.31 9.69
C GLY A 117 13.53 22.59 9.22
N ASP A 118 14.02 23.42 10.14
CA ASP A 118 14.59 24.74 9.80
C ASP A 118 15.94 24.65 9.07
N ARG A 119 16.57 23.47 9.09
CA ARG A 119 17.88 23.23 8.46
C ARG A 119 17.73 22.40 7.20
N THR A 120 18.57 22.66 6.20
CA THR A 120 18.65 21.84 4.99
C THR A 120 19.14 20.43 5.33
N LEU A 121 18.36 19.40 5.01
CA LEU A 121 18.82 18.02 5.02
C LEU A 121 19.43 17.68 3.65
N THR A 122 20.65 17.17 3.63
CA THR A 122 21.33 16.77 2.40
C THR A 122 21.50 15.26 2.37
N LEU A 123 20.97 14.59 1.33
CA LEU A 123 21.06 13.14 1.16
C LEU A 123 21.87 12.79 -0.09
N PRO A 124 22.69 11.73 -0.05
CA PRO A 124 23.42 11.26 -1.23
C PRO A 124 22.47 10.76 -2.32
N ALA A 125 22.91 10.86 -3.57
CA ALA A 125 22.21 10.29 -4.71
C ALA A 125 22.83 8.92 -5.08
N PRO A 126 22.02 7.88 -5.34
CA PRO A 126 20.56 7.89 -5.27
C PRO A 126 20.06 7.85 -3.82
N VAL A 127 18.90 8.47 -3.57
CA VAL A 127 18.38 8.64 -2.20
C VAL A 127 17.98 7.29 -1.63
N GLY A 128 18.59 6.95 -0.49
CA GLY A 128 18.31 5.69 0.20
C GLY A 128 18.68 4.46 -0.62
N GLU A 129 19.78 4.52 -1.39
CA GLU A 129 20.27 3.38 -2.18
C GLU A 129 20.29 2.09 -1.36
N HIS A 130 19.43 1.14 -1.72
CA HIS A 130 19.23 -0.13 -1.01
C HIS A 130 18.90 0.01 0.49
N ARG A 131 18.29 1.11 0.90
CA ARG A 131 17.96 1.42 2.30
C ARG A 131 16.53 1.89 2.51
N VAL A 132 15.69 1.79 1.49
CA VAL A 132 14.25 2.00 1.60
C VAL A 132 13.56 0.67 1.87
N THR A 133 12.61 0.69 2.81
CA THR A 133 11.74 -0.46 3.06
C THR A 133 10.28 -0.04 3.02
N VAL A 134 9.44 -0.93 2.51
CA VAL A 134 7.99 -0.77 2.42
C VAL A 134 7.35 -1.99 3.04
N ASP A 135 6.44 -1.78 4.00
CA ASP A 135 5.53 -2.81 4.49
C ASP A 135 4.09 -2.36 4.32
N MET A 136 3.23 -3.29 3.95
CA MET A 136 1.79 -3.10 3.94
C MET A 136 1.14 -4.12 4.87
N TYR A 137 0.20 -3.64 5.68
CA TYR A 137 -0.57 -4.43 6.63
C TYR A 137 -2.04 -4.35 6.25
N GLY A 138 -2.71 -5.50 6.25
CA GLY A 138 -4.13 -5.57 5.95
C GLY A 138 -4.99 -5.08 7.13
N PRO A 139 -6.27 -4.78 6.87
CA PRO A 139 -7.20 -4.31 7.90
C PRO A 139 -7.45 -5.36 8.99
N HIS A 140 -7.99 -4.93 10.13
CA HIS A 140 -8.38 -5.80 11.25
C HIS A 140 -7.32 -6.81 11.71
N GLY A 141 -6.04 -6.47 11.60
CA GLY A 141 -4.95 -7.35 12.02
C GLY A 141 -4.72 -8.56 11.11
N GLU A 142 -5.08 -8.48 9.81
CA GLU A 142 -4.74 -9.49 8.78
C GLU A 142 -3.22 -9.73 8.69
N GLY A 143 -2.42 -8.82 9.23
CA GLY A 143 -0.96 -8.89 9.26
C GLY A 143 -0.35 -8.37 7.97
N ARG A 144 0.93 -8.67 7.75
CA ARG A 144 1.67 -8.16 6.60
C ARG A 144 1.18 -8.76 5.27
N THR A 145 0.81 -7.93 4.32
CA THR A 145 0.24 -8.28 3.00
C THR A 145 1.17 -7.98 1.84
N ALA A 146 2.17 -7.13 2.05
CA ALA A 146 3.31 -6.94 1.15
C ALA A 146 4.54 -6.46 1.93
N SER A 147 5.74 -6.83 1.47
CA SER A 147 7.00 -6.37 2.07
C SER A 147 8.14 -6.32 1.07
N ALA A 148 8.84 -5.19 1.05
CA ALA A 148 10.08 -5.02 0.31
C ALA A 148 11.15 -4.35 1.17
N ARG A 149 12.38 -4.82 1.02
CA ARG A 149 13.60 -4.33 1.67
C ARG A 149 14.63 -3.99 0.61
N GLY A 150 15.48 -3.01 0.89
CA GLY A 150 16.58 -2.66 -0.01
C GLY A 150 16.11 -1.99 -1.31
N LEU A 151 14.97 -1.30 -1.28
CA LEU A 151 14.53 -0.43 -2.37
C LEU A 151 15.38 0.85 -2.39
N THR A 152 15.29 1.58 -3.50
CA THR A 152 15.92 2.90 -3.71
C THR A 152 14.85 3.89 -4.13
N ALA A 153 14.87 5.10 -3.60
CA ALA A 153 13.91 6.14 -3.96
C ALA A 153 14.39 6.97 -5.15
N ASP A 154 13.47 7.25 -6.07
CA ASP A 154 13.65 8.29 -7.06
C ASP A 154 13.29 9.65 -6.47
N VAL A 155 14.00 10.71 -6.87
CA VAL A 155 13.61 12.08 -6.54
C VAL A 155 12.82 12.68 -7.69
N VAL A 156 11.64 13.22 -7.40
CA VAL A 156 10.75 13.84 -8.39
C VAL A 156 10.34 15.24 -7.95
N VAL A 157 9.89 16.07 -8.90
CA VAL A 157 9.47 17.46 -8.64
C VAL A 157 7.95 17.63 -8.71
N GLY A 158 7.39 18.19 -7.65
CA GLY A 158 5.97 18.54 -7.53
C GLY A 158 5.01 17.38 -7.81
N ILE A 159 3.76 17.73 -8.10
CA ILE A 159 2.69 16.76 -8.43
C ILE A 159 2.90 16.08 -9.79
N THR A 160 3.78 16.61 -10.64
CA THR A 160 4.01 16.11 -12.00
C THR A 160 4.71 14.75 -12.02
N GLY A 161 5.34 14.36 -10.91
CA GLY A 161 6.09 13.09 -10.80
C GLY A 161 7.29 13.01 -11.74
N LYS A 162 7.77 14.14 -12.29
CA LYS A 162 8.91 14.14 -13.19
C LYS A 162 10.19 13.90 -12.41
N ARG A 163 10.91 12.82 -12.74
CA ARG A 163 12.22 12.50 -12.16
C ARG A 163 13.21 13.65 -12.32
N VAL A 164 13.80 14.05 -11.21
CA VAL A 164 14.87 15.03 -11.12
C VAL A 164 16.18 14.34 -11.47
N ARG A 165 17.01 14.98 -12.30
CA ARG A 165 18.35 14.47 -12.60
C ARG A 165 19.23 14.58 -11.37
N THR A 166 20.08 13.58 -11.15
CA THR A 166 21.09 13.62 -10.10
C THR A 166 21.92 14.91 -10.20
N PRO A 167 21.98 15.73 -9.12
CA PRO A 167 22.79 16.93 -9.09
C PRO A 167 24.28 16.63 -9.30
N LYS A 168 25.04 17.57 -9.88
CA LYS A 168 26.50 17.41 -10.05
C LYS A 168 27.25 17.22 -8.73
N SER A 169 26.70 17.71 -7.62
CA SER A 169 27.21 17.50 -6.27
C SER A 169 27.08 16.05 -5.78
N GLY A 170 26.36 15.19 -6.50
CA GLY A 170 26.04 13.83 -6.08
C GLY A 170 25.06 13.76 -4.90
N GLN A 171 24.39 14.87 -4.57
CA GLN A 171 23.57 14.99 -3.37
C GLN A 171 22.31 15.82 -3.64
N PHE A 172 21.19 15.38 -3.10
CA PHE A 172 19.93 16.12 -3.08
C PHE A 172 19.82 16.94 -1.80
N ARG A 173 19.29 18.15 -1.90
CA ARG A 173 19.07 19.06 -0.78
C ARG A 173 17.57 19.17 -0.55
N PHE A 174 17.09 18.81 0.64
CA PHE A 174 15.71 18.96 1.08
C PHE A 174 15.63 20.20 1.96
N THR A 175 14.77 21.15 1.59
CA THR A 175 14.58 22.43 2.27
C THR A 175 13.08 22.66 2.49
N PRO A 176 12.66 23.46 3.49
CA PRO A 176 11.25 23.78 3.70
C PRO A 176 10.53 24.30 2.45
N ASP A 177 11.25 25.05 1.61
CA ASP A 177 10.68 25.73 0.44
C ASP A 177 10.75 24.92 -0.86
N ASN A 178 11.20 23.66 -0.85
CA ASN A 178 11.35 22.88 -2.08
C ASN A 178 10.32 21.77 -2.26
N ASP A 179 9.85 21.64 -3.51
CA ASP A 179 8.85 20.63 -3.89
C ASP A 179 9.48 19.27 -4.24
N LEU A 180 10.57 18.89 -3.56
CA LEU A 180 11.20 17.60 -3.79
C LEU A 180 10.41 16.50 -3.06
N THR A 181 10.00 15.50 -3.83
CA THR A 181 9.35 14.31 -3.29
C THR A 181 10.13 13.07 -3.66
N LEU A 182 10.00 12.05 -2.82
CA LEU A 182 10.50 10.72 -3.03
C LEU A 182 9.41 9.88 -3.68
N GLN A 183 9.76 9.17 -4.75
CA GLN A 183 8.92 8.19 -5.37
C GLN A 183 9.55 6.80 -5.21
N VAL A 184 8.78 5.86 -4.67
CA VAL A 184 9.19 4.48 -4.45
C VAL A 184 8.21 3.56 -5.19
N GLU A 185 8.73 2.74 -6.11
CA GLU A 185 7.95 1.70 -6.77
C GLU A 185 7.98 0.43 -5.91
N LEU A 186 6.80 -0.11 -5.55
CA LEU A 186 6.68 -1.41 -4.92
C LEU A 186 6.53 -2.49 -6.01
N PRO A 187 7.50 -3.40 -6.16
CA PRO A 187 7.41 -4.44 -7.19
C PRO A 187 6.33 -5.47 -6.86
N ALA A 188 5.68 -6.04 -7.88
CA ALA A 188 4.62 -7.04 -7.68
C ALA A 188 5.11 -8.30 -6.93
N GLY A 189 6.40 -8.64 -7.05
CA GLY A 189 7.01 -9.74 -6.30
C GLY A 189 7.08 -9.52 -4.79
N ALA A 190 6.83 -8.30 -4.30
CA ALA A 190 6.77 -7.98 -2.87
C ALA A 190 5.42 -8.36 -2.24
N LEU A 191 4.42 -8.71 -3.05
CA LEU A 191 3.09 -9.07 -2.59
C LEU A 191 3.10 -10.46 -1.95
N CYS A 192 2.42 -10.57 -0.82
CA CYS A 192 2.17 -11.88 -0.24
C CYS A 192 1.28 -12.71 -1.18
N PRO A 193 1.47 -14.05 -1.24
CA PRO A 193 0.61 -14.94 -1.99
C PRO A 193 -0.88 -14.69 -1.73
N GLY A 194 -1.67 -14.57 -2.80
CA GLY A 194 -3.11 -14.28 -2.74
C GLY A 194 -3.47 -12.80 -2.68
N TYR A 195 -2.49 -11.89 -2.61
CA TYR A 195 -2.73 -10.45 -2.67
C TYR A 195 -2.45 -9.87 -4.05
N THR A 196 -3.18 -8.81 -4.36
CA THR A 196 -3.00 -7.98 -5.54
C THR A 196 -2.82 -6.53 -5.11
N PHE A 197 -2.27 -5.68 -5.97
CA PHE A 197 -2.19 -4.25 -5.68
C PHE A 197 -3.56 -3.64 -5.39
N THR A 198 -4.62 -4.08 -6.06
CA THR A 198 -5.99 -3.63 -5.76
C THR A 198 -6.39 -3.99 -4.32
N LYS A 199 -6.11 -5.21 -3.86
CA LYS A 199 -6.49 -5.67 -2.51
C LYS A 199 -5.75 -4.91 -1.40
N ILE A 200 -4.46 -4.63 -1.58
CA ILE A 200 -3.67 -3.93 -0.55
C ILE A 200 -3.87 -2.41 -0.53
N THR A 201 -4.65 -1.86 -1.47
CA THR A 201 -4.91 -0.41 -1.54
C THR A 201 -6.25 -0.02 -0.95
N ARG A 202 -7.26 -0.90 -1.06
CA ARG A 202 -8.65 -0.55 -0.78
C ARG A 202 -9.03 -0.86 0.66
N CYS A 203 -9.79 0.04 1.25
CA CYS A 203 -10.51 -0.24 2.48
C CYS A 203 -11.68 -1.18 2.19
N THR A 204 -12.08 -2.01 3.15
CA THR A 204 -13.18 -2.96 3.01
C THR A 204 -14.12 -2.87 4.21
N PRO A 205 -15.41 -2.51 4.02
CA PRO A 205 -16.11 -2.33 2.75
C PRO A 205 -15.71 -1.05 1.98
N ASP A 206 -15.93 -1.06 0.66
CA ASP A 206 -15.70 0.12 -0.18
C ASP A 206 -16.52 1.33 0.35
N GLY A 207 -15.87 2.50 0.44
CA GLY A 207 -16.51 3.73 0.92
C GLY A 207 -16.67 3.85 2.44
N THR A 208 -16.12 2.90 3.21
CA THR A 208 -16.02 3.03 4.67
C THR A 208 -15.26 4.29 5.09
N ASN A 209 -15.67 4.85 6.23
CA ASN A 209 -14.96 5.92 6.94
C ASN A 209 -14.22 5.40 8.18
N ASN A 210 -14.27 4.09 8.46
CA ASN A 210 -13.52 3.48 9.54
C ASN A 210 -12.08 3.21 9.08
N VAL A 211 -11.12 3.73 9.81
CA VAL A 211 -9.70 3.59 9.46
C VAL A 211 -9.18 2.16 9.66
N GLU A 212 -9.80 1.37 10.54
CA GLU A 212 -9.41 -0.02 10.77
C GLU A 212 -9.76 -0.95 9.59
N ASP A 213 -10.69 -0.51 8.74
CA ASP A 213 -11.10 -1.20 7.52
C ASP A 213 -10.09 -0.97 6.38
N CYS A 214 -9.13 -0.06 6.56
CA CYS A 214 -8.13 0.32 5.57
C CYS A 214 -6.78 -0.37 5.81
N PRO A 215 -6.07 -0.78 4.74
CA PRO A 215 -4.69 -1.20 4.83
C PRO A 215 -3.79 -0.08 5.35
N VAL A 216 -2.79 -0.45 6.14
CA VAL A 216 -1.80 0.49 6.67
C VAL A 216 -0.46 0.26 6.00
N MET A 217 0.19 1.34 5.55
CA MET A 217 1.49 1.28 4.92
C MET A 217 2.54 1.95 5.80
N VAL A 218 3.72 1.32 5.83
CA VAL A 218 4.91 1.83 6.51
C VAL A 218 6.00 2.01 5.48
N LEU A 219 6.46 3.24 5.33
CA LEU A 219 7.62 3.59 4.52
C LEU A 219 8.76 3.98 5.45
N THR A 220 9.91 3.34 5.27
CA THR A 220 11.12 3.62 6.04
C THR A 220 12.25 3.96 5.10
N LEU A 221 12.96 5.05 5.41
CA LEU A 221 14.20 5.46 4.75
C LEU A 221 15.32 5.49 5.80
N SER A 222 16.42 4.79 5.55
CA SER A 222 17.61 4.86 6.41
C SER A 222 18.77 5.51 5.65
N ASP A 223 19.40 6.52 6.24
CA ASP A 223 20.58 7.16 5.68
C ASP A 223 21.45 7.79 6.79
N PRO A 224 22.77 7.50 6.85
CA PRO A 224 23.67 8.12 7.82
C PRO A 224 23.63 9.65 7.88
N ALA A 225 23.27 10.31 6.78
CA ALA A 225 23.10 11.77 6.75
C ALA A 225 21.93 12.25 7.62
N ILE A 226 20.88 11.44 7.81
CA ILE A 226 19.78 11.74 8.75
C ILE A 226 20.30 11.77 10.19
N ARG A 227 21.14 10.79 10.56
CA ARG A 227 21.78 10.74 11.87
C ARG A 227 22.69 11.95 12.08
N ALA A 228 23.52 12.29 11.08
CA ALA A 228 24.40 13.45 11.14
C ALA A 228 23.60 14.74 11.33
N HIS A 229 22.53 14.92 10.56
CA HIS A 229 21.63 16.08 10.67
C HIS A 229 21.06 16.23 12.08
N ARG A 230 20.50 15.14 12.65
CA ARG A 230 19.95 15.14 14.01
C ARG A 230 21.02 15.39 15.08
N ALA A 231 22.20 14.79 14.92
CA ALA A 231 23.31 14.97 15.85
C ALA A 231 23.76 16.43 15.92
N GLU A 232 23.87 17.09 14.75
CA GLU A 232 24.22 18.50 14.68
C GLU A 232 23.14 19.40 15.27
N GLU A 233 21.85 19.08 15.07
CA GLU A 233 20.73 19.85 15.62
C GLU A 233 20.70 19.78 17.15
N LYS A 234 20.98 18.60 17.73
CA LYS A 234 20.95 18.38 19.18
C LYS A 234 22.28 18.67 19.88
N SER A 235 23.34 18.95 19.12
CA SER A 235 24.72 19.00 19.66
C SER A 235 25.11 17.74 20.45
N GLU A 236 24.68 16.58 19.96
CA GLU A 236 24.84 15.28 20.61
C GLU A 236 25.78 14.35 19.81
N SER A 237 26.31 13.31 20.47
CA SER A 237 27.10 12.29 19.79
C SER A 237 26.24 11.43 18.85
N PRO A 238 26.67 11.16 17.60
CA PRO A 238 25.91 10.38 16.63
C PRO A 238 25.59 8.93 17.05
N ALA A 239 26.35 8.34 17.98
CA ALA A 239 26.29 6.91 18.27
C ALA A 239 24.92 6.40 18.75
N ALA A 240 24.15 7.25 19.44
CA ALA A 240 22.82 6.90 19.97
C ALA A 240 21.66 7.38 19.07
N ILE A 241 21.95 8.08 17.98
CA ILE A 241 20.97 8.78 17.16
C ILE A 241 20.54 7.90 15.98
N SER A 242 19.23 7.84 15.74
CA SER A 242 18.67 7.08 14.63
C SER A 242 19.02 7.73 13.29
N ASP A 243 19.40 6.90 12.32
CA ASP A 243 19.59 7.26 10.90
C ASP A 243 18.32 7.06 10.08
N ARG A 244 17.19 6.83 10.74
CA ARG A 244 15.95 6.39 10.10
C ARG A 244 14.87 7.46 10.14
N LEU A 245 14.16 7.59 9.03
CA LEU A 245 12.87 8.26 8.93
C LEU A 245 11.80 7.20 8.69
N VAL A 246 10.69 7.28 9.43
CA VAL A 246 9.60 6.30 9.35
C VAL A 246 8.26 7.03 9.21
N ALA A 247 7.61 6.82 8.08
CA ALA A 247 6.26 7.30 7.80
C ALA A 247 5.27 6.12 7.89
N VAL A 248 4.11 6.37 8.49
CA VAL A 248 3.00 5.42 8.57
C VAL A 248 1.74 6.14 8.10
N THR A 249 0.91 5.51 7.26
CA THR A 249 -0.32 6.15 6.76
C THR A 249 -1.34 6.39 7.86
N TYR A 250 -1.38 5.53 8.87
CA TYR A 250 -2.16 5.69 10.07
C TYR A 250 -1.61 4.80 11.19
N GLU A 251 -1.62 5.29 12.44
CA GLU A 251 -1.30 4.49 13.62
C GLU A 251 -2.58 4.25 14.42
N PRO A 252 -3.06 2.99 14.53
CA PRO A 252 -4.11 2.69 15.47
C PRO A 252 -3.63 3.00 16.88
N ASN A 253 -4.36 3.86 17.60
CA ASN A 253 -4.11 4.33 18.98
C ASN A 253 -2.90 5.25 19.21
N ALA A 254 -2.86 6.41 18.55
CA ALA A 254 -2.06 7.55 19.03
C ALA A 254 -2.74 8.35 20.15
N THR A 255 -4.00 8.02 20.51
CA THR A 255 -4.73 8.58 21.65
C THR A 255 -4.60 7.67 22.85
N ASP A 256 -3.45 7.75 23.52
CA ASP A 256 -3.26 7.45 24.95
C ASP A 256 -1.93 8.07 25.40
N VAL A 257 -1.86 9.40 25.35
CA VAL A 257 -1.00 10.24 26.20
C VAL A 257 -1.76 11.52 26.54
#